data_AF-A0A819R466-F1
#
_entry.id   AF-A0A819R466-F1
#
_cell.length_a   1.000
_cell.length_b   1.000
_cell.length_c   1.000
_cell.angle_alpha   90.00
_cell.angle_beta   90.00
_cell.angle_gamma   90.00
#
_symmetry.space_group_name_H-M   'P 1'
#
loop_
_entity.id
_entity.type
_entity.pdbx_description
1 polymer ?
#
loop_
_entity_poly.entity_id
_entity_poly.type
_entity_poly.pdbx_seq_one_letter_code
_entity_poly.pdbx_strand_id
1 'polypeptide(L)'
;MRQFFLYLLVFSSVYFSSNNAIKVGCRSYEPTGKIVAGGDSNSPLLNKFIADRFYVDDSKNIYLFDRSPSNNCPSRFLLWSTNSSQGSFLAEGCTSDASSTLQDVLVSPDGKYKTTGFGFGSDVVYPIRRVNGQNGFMLRSIAIVDNEKNIYSLGYSYITSVLELRKWTPANSIQDGTLIDFDQSIWGISAFFVDSKGSVYIVGPNYVSIKKWTGDKFERLIRNPMLNRPTSVLVDNEGNIYIGERNQITLWPAKSNESFTVVKINGTNGILSNKNYRNMIQMDNDGSLYLLSTDQDQFGSKILKYRCSNCTSCITDNLFKTYNYSGNLGPLHVGTLKMSQYTGWSDLVGSGIATNNEKEIIMAVAQNEGNLDSVQAYDSEVLTAGAMQKTVKTSKVGEFEQQVFEFKQENPRIYSERFETCGWEVSSNKKMSFRGKTGLELKRYLRAGFDKVGKVNSSEALGPIVCAIKTPEFQLKQMKDFIKRLQEVLQIIPNGFNYTISDYFKSLLGQATALDQHVNRPGYVRYDVGKVLNHFYVRNPRVSKNPRNWTDQQRSTYEREILEDYGV
;
A
#
# COMPACT_ATOMS: atom_id res chain seq x y z
N MET A 1 28.84 -57.40 -4.61
CA MET A 1 28.73 -56.15 -5.40
C MET A 1 27.27 -56.00 -5.84
N ARG A 2 26.41 -55.37 -5.03
CA ARG A 2 25.01 -55.08 -5.44
C ARG A 2 24.98 -53.64 -5.96
N GLN A 3 24.84 -53.48 -7.28
CA GLN A 3 24.45 -52.21 -7.88
C GLN A 3 23.01 -51.91 -7.45
N PHE A 4 22.85 -50.95 -6.55
CA PHE A 4 21.55 -50.36 -6.25
C PHE A 4 21.31 -49.21 -7.21
N PHE A 5 20.41 -49.45 -8.17
CA PHE A 5 19.80 -48.42 -9.00
C PHE A 5 18.97 -47.50 -8.10
N LEU A 6 19.27 -46.20 -8.14
CA LEU A 6 18.43 -45.18 -7.52
C LEU A 6 17.28 -44.90 -8.49
N TYR A 7 16.07 -45.32 -8.13
CA TYR A 7 14.86 -44.84 -8.79
C TYR A 7 14.71 -43.35 -8.45
N LEU A 8 14.99 -42.47 -9.41
CA LEU A 8 14.25 -41.21 -9.50
C LEU A 8 12.81 -41.63 -9.81
N LEU A 9 11.95 -41.69 -8.78
CA LEU A 9 10.53 -41.89 -8.97
C LEU A 9 10.02 -40.86 -9.98
N VAL A 10 9.36 -41.40 -11.00
CA VAL A 10 8.62 -40.70 -12.05
C VAL A 10 7.94 -39.45 -11.48
N PHE A 11 8.32 -38.29 -12.04
CA PHE A 11 7.83 -36.97 -11.69
C PHE A 11 6.31 -36.84 -11.89
N SER A 12 5.51 -37.14 -10.86
CA SER A 12 4.10 -36.73 -10.78
C SER A 12 3.83 -35.68 -9.71
N SER A 13 4.80 -35.32 -8.87
CA SER A 13 4.60 -34.33 -7.79
C SER A 13 5.91 -33.60 -7.43
N VAL A 14 6.25 -32.56 -8.21
CA VAL A 14 7.28 -31.58 -7.82
C VAL A 14 6.60 -30.28 -7.46
N TYR A 15 6.98 -29.76 -6.30
CA TYR A 15 6.39 -28.59 -5.68
C TYR A 15 7.29 -27.37 -5.92
N PHE A 16 6.67 -26.24 -6.24
CA PHE A 16 7.38 -24.97 -6.39
C PHE A 16 7.93 -24.53 -5.03
N SER A 17 8.91 -23.62 -4.94
CA SER A 17 9.34 -23.06 -3.64
C SER A 17 9.13 -21.54 -3.54
N SER A 18 8.47 -20.96 -4.52
CA SER A 18 8.13 -19.54 -4.53
C SER A 18 7.15 -19.34 -5.66
N ASN A 19 6.24 -18.39 -5.49
CA ASN A 19 5.42 -17.90 -6.59
C ASN A 19 6.35 -17.24 -7.61
N ASN A 20 6.98 -18.01 -8.50
CA ASN A 20 7.86 -17.46 -9.54
C ASN A 20 7.08 -16.65 -10.59
N ALA A 21 5.75 -16.65 -10.47
CA ALA A 21 4.84 -15.70 -11.09
C ALA A 21 4.29 -14.71 -10.05
N ILE A 22 5.15 -13.94 -9.37
CA ILE A 22 4.69 -12.85 -8.50
C ILE A 22 3.92 -11.85 -9.39
N LYS A 23 2.60 -11.72 -9.18
CA LYS A 23 1.78 -10.69 -9.84
C LYS A 23 2.38 -9.31 -9.57
N VAL A 24 2.14 -8.33 -10.45
CA VAL A 24 2.68 -6.95 -10.36
C VAL A 24 2.83 -6.50 -8.91
N GLY A 25 4.07 -6.35 -8.46
CA GLY A 25 4.37 -5.95 -7.09
C GLY A 25 4.04 -4.47 -6.87
N CYS A 26 4.03 -4.06 -5.61
CA CYS A 26 3.49 -2.77 -5.24
C CYS A 26 4.56 -1.69 -5.10
N ARG A 27 4.27 -0.50 -5.61
CA ARG A 27 5.17 0.66 -5.50
C ARG A 27 5.15 1.33 -4.12
N SER A 28 4.15 1.01 -3.31
CA SER A 28 4.03 1.47 -1.92
C SER A 28 3.33 0.41 -1.09
N TYR A 29 3.66 0.36 0.20
CA TYR A 29 3.09 -0.55 1.18
C TYR A 29 2.63 0.22 2.43
N GLU A 30 1.80 -0.42 3.26
CA GLU A 30 1.47 0.08 4.61
C GLU A 30 2.76 0.48 5.37
N PRO A 31 2.78 1.62 6.08
CA PRO A 31 3.98 2.06 6.82
C PRO A 31 4.33 1.10 7.98
N THR A 32 3.33 0.38 8.50
CA THR A 32 3.47 -0.59 9.58
C THR A 32 2.95 -1.96 9.16
N GLY A 33 3.81 -2.98 9.25
CA GLY A 33 3.41 -4.36 8.97
C GLY A 33 2.63 -4.96 10.14
N LYS A 34 1.65 -5.80 9.84
CA LYS A 34 0.90 -6.60 10.83
C LYS A 34 1.68 -7.87 11.15
N ILE A 35 1.88 -8.20 12.43
CA ILE A 35 2.44 -9.51 12.81
C ILE A 35 1.44 -10.61 12.44
N VAL A 36 1.89 -11.58 11.65
CA VAL A 36 1.08 -12.71 11.16
C VAL A 36 1.63 -14.07 11.59
N ALA A 37 2.87 -14.14 12.07
CA ALA A 37 3.43 -15.33 12.71
C ALA A 37 4.54 -14.92 13.69
N GLY A 38 4.80 -15.76 14.69
CA GLY A 38 5.82 -15.55 15.71
C GLY A 38 5.34 -14.81 16.95
N GLY A 39 6.27 -14.56 17.87
CA GLY A 39 5.97 -14.08 19.21
C GLY A 39 7.23 -13.61 19.94
N ASP A 40 7.11 -13.39 21.23
CA ASP A 40 8.20 -13.03 22.14
C ASP A 40 8.54 -14.16 23.11
N SER A 41 9.43 -13.88 24.06
CA SER A 41 9.84 -14.82 25.11
C SER A 41 8.69 -15.27 26.03
N ASN A 42 7.52 -14.63 26.00
CA ASN A 42 6.32 -15.02 26.76
C ASN A 42 5.32 -15.82 25.94
N SER A 43 5.53 -15.94 24.62
CA SER A 43 4.60 -16.61 23.71
C SER A 43 4.62 -18.15 23.84
N PRO A 44 3.60 -18.87 23.31
CA PRO A 44 3.61 -20.33 23.23
C PRO A 44 4.84 -20.87 22.51
N LEU A 45 5.26 -22.10 22.82
CA LEU A 45 6.49 -22.70 22.27
C LEU A 45 6.52 -22.74 20.74
N LEU A 46 5.37 -22.92 20.10
CA LEU A 46 5.26 -22.93 18.64
C LEU A 46 5.41 -21.52 18.04
N ASN A 47 5.22 -20.45 18.82
CA ASN A 47 5.44 -19.08 18.38
C ASN A 47 6.85 -18.55 18.72
N LYS A 48 7.64 -19.33 19.46
CA LYS A 48 9.03 -19.01 19.82
C LYS A 48 9.97 -19.68 18.83
N PHE A 49 10.56 -18.91 17.93
CA PHE A 49 11.41 -19.45 16.88
C PHE A 49 12.54 -18.51 16.46
N ILE A 50 13.62 -19.12 15.96
CA ILE A 50 14.61 -18.46 15.12
C ILE A 50 14.44 -19.07 13.74
N ALA A 51 13.65 -18.41 12.89
CA ALA A 51 13.40 -18.92 11.57
C ALA A 51 14.59 -18.62 10.68
N ASP A 52 15.02 -19.66 9.95
CA ASP A 52 15.97 -19.47 8.88
C ASP A 52 15.24 -19.06 7.61
N ARG A 53 14.03 -19.63 7.38
CA ARG A 53 13.27 -19.46 6.13
C ARG A 53 11.78 -19.57 6.33
N PHE A 54 11.03 -18.96 5.41
CA PHE A 54 9.59 -19.11 5.33
C PHE A 54 9.09 -19.00 3.88
N TYR A 55 7.90 -19.57 3.68
CA TYR A 55 7.17 -19.62 2.42
C TYR A 55 5.72 -19.21 2.67
N VAL A 56 5.10 -18.59 1.67
CA VAL A 56 3.69 -18.20 1.70
C VAL A 56 3.00 -18.83 0.50
N ASP A 57 1.94 -19.60 0.73
CA ASP A 57 1.16 -20.21 -0.35
C ASP A 57 0.05 -19.27 -0.87
N ASP A 58 -0.67 -19.69 -1.91
CA ASP A 58 -1.74 -18.89 -2.53
C ASP A 58 -2.94 -18.70 -1.61
N SER A 59 -3.10 -19.58 -0.62
CA SER A 59 -4.10 -19.47 0.44
C SER A 59 -3.66 -18.55 1.57
N LYS A 60 -2.45 -17.97 1.49
CA LYS A 60 -1.80 -17.07 2.47
C LYS A 60 -1.37 -17.78 3.76
N ASN A 61 -1.26 -19.10 3.72
CA ASN A 61 -0.68 -19.85 4.82
C ASN A 61 0.84 -19.65 4.82
N ILE A 62 1.43 -19.61 6.01
CA ILE A 62 2.85 -19.39 6.20
C ILE A 62 3.48 -20.68 6.66
N TYR A 63 4.46 -21.17 5.91
CA TYR A 63 5.25 -22.34 6.22
C TYR A 63 6.64 -21.89 6.64
N LEU A 64 7.14 -22.43 7.74
CA LEU A 64 8.32 -21.90 8.39
C LEU A 64 9.26 -23.02 8.79
N PHE A 65 10.54 -22.87 8.43
CA PHE A 65 11.61 -23.73 8.88
C PHE A 65 12.45 -22.96 9.91
N ASP A 66 12.53 -23.50 11.12
CA ASP A 66 13.20 -22.83 12.22
C ASP A 66 14.15 -23.71 13.02
N ARG A 67 14.88 -23.03 13.91
CA ARG A 67 15.53 -23.66 15.04
C ARG A 67 14.58 -23.71 16.24
N SER A 68 14.42 -24.90 16.80
CA SER A 68 13.69 -25.13 18.05
C SER A 68 14.48 -24.60 19.26
N PRO A 69 13.80 -24.12 20.32
CA PRO A 69 14.42 -23.92 21.63
C PRO A 69 14.90 -25.23 22.30
N SER A 70 14.46 -26.39 21.81
CA SER A 70 14.86 -27.71 22.35
C SER A 70 16.26 -28.12 21.87
N ASN A 71 17.12 -28.54 22.81
CA ASN A 71 18.45 -29.07 22.51
C ASN A 71 18.43 -30.44 21.81
N ASN A 72 17.33 -31.21 21.92
CA ASN A 72 17.24 -32.57 21.37
C ASN A 72 16.70 -32.60 19.93
N CYS A 73 15.85 -31.65 19.57
CA CYS A 73 15.24 -31.56 18.25
C CYS A 73 15.41 -30.15 17.69
N PRO A 74 16.60 -29.83 17.16
CA PRO A 74 16.99 -28.46 16.86
C PRO A 74 16.26 -27.87 15.66
N SER A 75 15.56 -28.64 14.83
CA SER A 75 14.91 -28.13 13.61
C SER A 75 13.42 -28.46 13.58
N ARG A 76 12.56 -27.48 13.27
CA ARG A 76 11.11 -27.69 13.10
C ARG A 76 10.61 -27.13 11.78
N PHE A 77 9.58 -27.78 11.28
CA PHE A 77 8.75 -27.28 10.19
C PHE A 77 7.34 -27.00 10.72
N LEU A 78 6.92 -25.73 10.63
CA LEU A 78 5.69 -25.21 11.21
C LEU A 78 4.79 -24.60 10.14
N LEU A 79 3.48 -24.56 10.43
CA LEU A 79 2.45 -23.96 9.61
C LEU A 79 1.62 -22.95 10.41
N TRP A 80 1.52 -21.72 9.92
CA TRP A 80 0.46 -20.80 10.31
C TRP A 80 -0.59 -20.77 9.21
N SER A 81 -1.73 -21.40 9.48
CA SER A 81 -2.90 -21.21 8.62
C SER A 81 -3.34 -19.74 8.62
N THR A 82 -3.93 -19.29 7.53
CA THR A 82 -4.38 -17.90 7.38
C THR A 82 -5.23 -17.44 8.57
N ASN A 83 -4.83 -16.33 9.19
CA ASN A 83 -5.42 -15.74 10.41
C ASN A 83 -5.25 -16.55 11.71
N SER A 84 -4.47 -17.63 11.72
CA SER A 84 -4.15 -18.34 12.96
C SER A 84 -3.30 -17.48 13.89
N SER A 85 -3.58 -17.53 15.19
CA SER A 85 -2.78 -16.87 16.23
C SER A 85 -1.56 -17.69 16.65
N GLN A 86 -1.53 -18.99 16.32
CA GLN A 86 -0.47 -19.91 16.71
C GLN A 86 -0.09 -20.84 15.56
N GLY A 87 1.19 -21.21 15.50
CA GLY A 87 1.67 -22.20 14.56
C GLY A 87 1.19 -23.61 14.92
N SER A 88 0.99 -24.45 13.92
CA SER A 88 0.84 -25.90 14.04
C SER A 88 2.10 -26.59 13.57
N PHE A 89 2.33 -27.79 14.09
CA PHE A 89 3.54 -28.56 13.82
C PHE A 89 3.33 -29.46 12.60
N LEU A 90 4.30 -29.47 11.68
CA LEU A 90 4.31 -30.35 10.51
C LEU A 90 5.39 -31.43 10.59
N ALA A 91 6.62 -31.09 11.00
CA ALA A 91 7.74 -32.05 11.17
C ALA A 91 8.85 -31.53 12.10
N GLU A 92 9.70 -32.43 12.62
CA GLU A 92 10.94 -32.11 13.35
C GLU A 92 12.13 -32.92 12.86
N GLY A 93 13.34 -32.42 13.14
CA GLY A 93 14.57 -33.19 13.04
C GLY A 93 15.33 -33.22 14.38
N CYS A 94 15.73 -34.43 14.81
CA CYS A 94 16.32 -34.67 16.13
C CYS A 94 17.76 -35.20 16.05
N THR A 95 18.56 -34.92 17.07
CA THR A 95 20.01 -35.25 17.10
C THR A 95 20.30 -36.69 17.53
N SER A 96 19.33 -37.39 18.12
CA SER A 96 19.47 -38.79 18.54
C SER A 96 19.60 -39.76 17.35
N ASP A 97 19.13 -39.36 16.18
CA ASP A 97 19.29 -40.09 14.93
C ASP A 97 19.92 -39.16 13.88
N ALA A 98 21.20 -39.36 13.58
CA ALA A 98 21.91 -38.63 12.52
C ALA A 98 21.22 -38.74 11.14
N SER A 99 20.26 -39.66 11.00
CA SER A 99 19.36 -39.87 9.86
C SER A 99 18.02 -39.11 9.93
N SER A 100 17.85 -38.10 10.78
CA SER A 100 16.58 -37.34 10.92
C SER A 100 16.73 -35.81 10.85
N THR A 101 17.90 -35.28 10.49
CA THR A 101 18.10 -33.82 10.42
C THR A 101 17.43 -33.22 9.17
N LEU A 102 16.36 -32.45 9.39
CA LEU A 102 15.75 -31.61 8.36
C LEU A 102 16.73 -30.51 7.93
N GLN A 103 16.93 -30.35 6.62
CA GLN A 103 17.81 -29.34 6.03
C GLN A 103 17.06 -28.21 5.34
N ASP A 104 15.96 -28.55 4.66
CA ASP A 104 15.17 -27.61 3.88
C ASP A 104 13.76 -28.13 3.64
N VAL A 105 12.91 -27.26 3.11
CA VAL A 105 11.55 -27.62 2.71
C VAL A 105 11.15 -26.89 1.43
N LEU A 106 10.50 -27.63 0.54
CA LEU A 106 9.88 -27.10 -0.68
C LEU A 106 8.38 -27.05 -0.45
N VAL A 107 7.76 -25.89 -0.70
CA VAL A 107 6.31 -25.69 -0.52
C VAL A 107 5.70 -25.05 -1.76
N SER A 108 4.78 -25.76 -2.42
CA SER A 108 4.10 -25.29 -3.62
C SER A 108 3.03 -24.24 -3.34
N PRO A 109 2.56 -23.51 -4.37
CA PRO A 109 1.54 -22.49 -4.25
C PRO A 109 0.20 -23.04 -3.78
N ASP A 110 -0.09 -24.33 -4.05
CA ASP A 110 -1.26 -25.05 -3.54
C ASP A 110 -1.07 -25.64 -2.12
N GLY A 111 0.02 -25.31 -1.43
CA GLY A 111 0.25 -25.65 -0.02
C GLY A 111 0.78 -27.06 0.24
N LYS A 112 1.18 -27.81 -0.80
CA LYS A 112 1.81 -29.12 -0.63
C LYS A 112 3.31 -28.94 -0.40
N TYR A 113 3.94 -29.85 0.34
CA TYR A 113 5.33 -29.71 0.71
C TYR A 113 6.14 -31.00 0.68
N LYS A 114 7.46 -30.86 0.58
CA LYS A 114 8.46 -31.94 0.77
C LYS A 114 9.65 -31.43 1.56
N THR A 115 10.13 -32.23 2.50
CA THR A 115 11.33 -31.93 3.29
C THR A 115 12.58 -32.56 2.66
N THR A 116 13.72 -31.92 2.85
CA THR A 116 15.04 -32.49 2.56
C THR A 116 15.78 -32.77 3.87
N GLY A 117 16.61 -33.81 3.91
CA GLY A 117 17.33 -34.20 5.13
C GLY A 117 18.36 -35.30 4.88
N PHE A 118 19.15 -35.62 5.91
CA PHE A 118 20.02 -36.80 5.89
C PHE A 118 19.22 -38.01 6.40
N GLY A 119 18.95 -39.06 5.60
CA GLY A 119 18.35 -40.31 6.11
C GLY A 119 17.49 -41.10 5.10
N PHE A 120 17.41 -42.44 5.26
CA PHE A 120 16.72 -43.40 4.37
C PHE A 120 15.18 -43.46 4.58
N GLY A 121 14.44 -42.39 4.25
CA GLY A 121 12.97 -42.37 4.16
C GLY A 121 12.43 -42.23 2.73
N SER A 122 11.21 -42.69 2.46
CA SER A 122 10.53 -42.65 1.14
C SER A 122 10.09 -41.25 0.69
N ASP A 123 9.99 -40.29 1.60
CA ASP A 123 9.45 -38.94 1.35
C ASP A 123 10.51 -37.82 1.31
N VAL A 124 11.79 -38.18 1.43
CA VAL A 124 12.92 -37.23 1.38
C VAL A 124 13.43 -37.08 -0.06
N VAL A 125 13.57 -35.84 -0.55
CA VAL A 125 14.32 -35.59 -1.79
C VAL A 125 15.81 -35.65 -1.45
N TYR A 126 16.51 -36.69 -1.91
CA TYR A 126 17.95 -36.87 -1.69
C TYR A 126 18.76 -36.16 -2.77
N PRO A 127 19.70 -35.28 -2.41
CA PRO A 127 20.71 -34.81 -3.33
C PRO A 127 22.14 -35.20 -2.92
N ILE A 128 22.35 -36.07 -1.92
CA ILE A 128 23.69 -36.41 -1.43
C ILE A 128 23.95 -37.91 -1.50
N ARG A 129 24.96 -38.28 -2.30
CA ARG A 129 25.60 -39.59 -2.21
C ARG A 129 26.99 -39.40 -1.58
N ARG A 130 27.31 -40.16 -0.53
CA ARG A 130 28.71 -40.51 -0.23
C ARG A 130 29.12 -41.54 -1.27
N VAL A 131 29.94 -41.17 -2.25
CA VAL A 131 30.58 -42.15 -3.13
C VAL A 131 32.07 -42.18 -2.80
N ASN A 132 32.54 -43.31 -2.28
CA ASN A 132 33.95 -43.68 -2.19
C ASN A 132 34.89 -42.67 -1.50
N GLY A 133 34.46 -42.02 -0.42
CA GLY A 133 35.35 -41.18 0.39
C GLY A 133 35.81 -39.87 -0.28
N GLN A 134 35.23 -39.49 -1.42
CA GLN A 134 35.38 -38.15 -2.00
C GLN A 134 34.09 -37.36 -1.78
N ASN A 135 34.22 -36.16 -1.22
CA ASN A 135 33.10 -35.33 -0.78
C ASN A 135 32.40 -34.68 -2.00
N GLY A 136 31.08 -34.88 -2.15
CA GLY A 136 30.25 -34.35 -3.26
C GLY A 136 29.72 -32.91 -3.06
N PHE A 137 28.64 -32.52 -3.73
CA PHE A 137 27.98 -31.22 -3.54
C PHE A 137 27.04 -31.23 -2.31
N MET A 138 27.23 -30.32 -1.35
CA MET A 138 26.38 -30.16 -0.18
C MET A 138 25.43 -28.98 -0.37
N LEU A 139 24.12 -29.23 -0.31
CA LEU A 139 23.14 -28.15 -0.27
C LEU A 139 23.34 -27.32 0.99
N ARG A 140 23.48 -26.00 0.84
CA ARG A 140 23.74 -25.12 1.98
C ARG A 140 22.49 -24.42 2.43
N SER A 141 21.70 -23.92 1.50
CA SER A 141 20.48 -23.18 1.84
C SER A 141 19.79 -22.61 0.62
N ILE A 142 18.71 -23.20 0.11
CA ILE A 142 17.66 -22.60 -0.75
C ILE A 142 17.61 -23.39 -2.04
N ALA A 143 16.63 -24.29 -2.12
CA ALA A 143 16.17 -24.85 -3.37
C ALA A 143 14.97 -24.02 -3.89
N ILE A 144 15.09 -23.39 -5.06
CA ILE A 144 13.99 -22.71 -5.77
C ILE A 144 13.53 -23.58 -6.92
N VAL A 145 12.22 -23.65 -7.14
CA VAL A 145 11.66 -24.46 -8.22
C VAL A 145 10.88 -23.58 -9.18
N ASP A 146 11.31 -23.53 -10.45
CA ASP A 146 10.68 -22.72 -11.50
C ASP A 146 9.38 -23.32 -12.06
N ASN A 147 8.72 -22.58 -12.95
CA ASN A 147 7.45 -22.98 -13.58
C ASN A 147 7.59 -24.27 -14.42
N GLU A 148 8.80 -24.59 -14.87
CA GLU A 148 9.12 -25.81 -15.62
C GLU A 148 9.51 -26.98 -14.69
N LYS A 149 9.40 -26.79 -13.36
CA LYS A 149 9.77 -27.74 -12.31
C LYS A 149 11.28 -28.00 -12.24
N ASN A 150 12.10 -27.09 -12.77
CA ASN A 150 13.52 -27.15 -12.57
C ASN A 150 13.85 -26.71 -11.15
N ILE A 151 14.72 -27.46 -10.46
CA ILE A 151 15.19 -27.15 -9.11
C ILE A 151 16.52 -26.41 -9.22
N TYR A 152 16.67 -25.30 -8.52
CA TYR A 152 17.88 -24.50 -8.43
C TYR A 152 18.34 -24.50 -7.00
N SER A 153 19.60 -24.82 -6.70
CA SER A 153 20.10 -24.77 -5.33
C SER A 153 21.50 -24.24 -5.21
N LEU A 154 21.72 -23.42 -4.18
CA LEU A 154 23.04 -22.99 -3.76
C LEU A 154 23.61 -23.99 -2.76
N GLY A 155 24.85 -24.41 -2.98
CA GLY A 155 25.53 -25.39 -2.13
C GLY A 155 27.03 -25.23 -2.15
N TYR A 156 27.71 -25.91 -1.22
CA TYR A 156 29.16 -25.98 -1.17
C TYR A 156 29.64 -27.24 -1.90
N SER A 157 30.46 -27.07 -2.92
CA SER A 157 31.12 -28.18 -3.59
C SER A 157 32.42 -28.47 -2.87
N TYR A 158 32.55 -29.67 -2.31
CA TYR A 158 33.81 -30.09 -1.71
C TYR A 158 34.87 -30.49 -2.73
N ILE A 159 34.47 -30.69 -4.00
CA ILE A 159 35.39 -30.98 -5.11
C ILE A 159 36.15 -29.71 -5.49
N THR A 160 35.43 -28.61 -5.68
CA THR A 160 35.99 -27.33 -6.12
C THR A 160 36.30 -26.40 -4.94
N SER A 161 35.88 -26.78 -3.72
CA SER A 161 36.01 -26.00 -2.48
C SER A 161 35.36 -24.60 -2.55
N VAL A 162 34.36 -24.42 -3.42
CA VAL A 162 33.63 -23.16 -3.57
C VAL A 162 32.12 -23.38 -3.42
N LEU A 163 31.40 -22.29 -3.13
CA LEU A 163 29.96 -22.30 -3.32
C LEU A 163 29.66 -22.43 -4.81
N GLU A 164 28.60 -23.14 -5.18
CA GLU A 164 28.11 -23.28 -6.54
C GLU A 164 26.58 -23.21 -6.55
N LEU A 165 26.00 -22.62 -7.60
CA LEU A 165 24.58 -22.70 -7.90
C LEU A 165 24.38 -23.77 -8.97
N ARG A 166 23.46 -24.69 -8.73
CA ARG A 166 23.21 -25.80 -9.64
C ARG A 166 21.73 -25.92 -10.01
N LYS A 167 21.45 -26.39 -11.23
CA LYS A 167 20.11 -26.61 -11.78
C LYS A 167 19.86 -28.09 -12.06
N TRP A 168 18.73 -28.61 -11.62
CA TRP A 168 18.22 -29.94 -11.97
C TRP A 168 16.93 -29.78 -12.76
N THR A 169 16.78 -30.53 -13.85
CA THR A 169 15.55 -30.55 -14.64
C THR A 169 14.80 -31.86 -14.41
N PRO A 170 13.48 -31.93 -14.65
CA PRO A 170 12.74 -33.19 -14.56
C PRO A 170 13.27 -34.30 -15.48
N ALA A 171 13.95 -33.92 -16.57
CA ALA A 171 14.50 -34.84 -17.57
C ALA A 171 15.94 -35.30 -17.26
N ASN A 172 16.67 -34.59 -16.39
CA ASN A 172 18.08 -34.89 -16.10
C ASN A 172 18.20 -35.83 -14.89
N SER A 173 18.63 -37.08 -15.13
CA SER A 173 18.99 -38.06 -14.09
C SER A 173 20.42 -37.88 -13.54
N ILE A 174 21.05 -36.71 -13.77
CA ILE A 174 22.43 -36.43 -13.33
C ILE A 174 22.40 -36.19 -11.82
N GLN A 175 23.15 -37.00 -11.06
CA GLN A 175 23.21 -36.97 -9.60
C GLN A 175 23.60 -35.60 -9.03
N ASP A 176 24.35 -34.82 -9.81
CA ASP A 176 25.03 -33.61 -9.35
C ASP A 176 24.43 -32.30 -9.89
N GLY A 177 23.49 -32.34 -10.83
CA GLY A 177 22.90 -31.14 -11.44
C GLY A 177 23.87 -30.37 -12.36
N THR A 178 23.33 -29.49 -13.19
CA THR A 178 24.13 -28.63 -14.10
C THR A 178 24.64 -27.41 -13.33
N LEU A 179 25.96 -27.20 -13.32
CA LEU A 179 26.56 -25.98 -12.77
C LEU A 179 26.08 -24.76 -13.55
N ILE A 180 25.55 -23.77 -12.84
CA ILE A 180 25.34 -22.43 -13.38
C ILE A 180 26.65 -21.68 -13.15
N ASP A 181 27.47 -21.63 -14.18
CA ASP A 181 28.82 -21.07 -14.08
C ASP A 181 28.77 -19.55 -13.83
N PHE A 182 29.60 -19.11 -12.90
CA PHE A 182 29.78 -17.71 -12.60
C PHE A 182 31.17 -17.30 -13.07
N ASP A 183 31.24 -16.30 -13.93
CA ASP A 183 32.49 -15.67 -14.41
C ASP A 183 33.38 -15.10 -13.27
N GLN A 184 32.91 -15.13 -12.01
CA GLN A 184 33.64 -14.67 -10.82
C GLN A 184 33.29 -15.47 -9.57
N SER A 185 34.19 -15.43 -8.58
CA SER A 185 33.99 -15.96 -7.22
C SER A 185 32.63 -15.55 -6.64
N ILE A 186 31.85 -16.56 -6.22
CA ILE A 186 30.55 -16.38 -5.55
C ILE A 186 30.63 -16.32 -4.03
N TRP A 187 31.83 -16.06 -3.50
CA TRP A 187 32.04 -15.82 -2.07
C TRP A 187 31.28 -14.58 -1.61
N GLY A 188 30.24 -14.80 -0.80
CA GLY A 188 29.44 -13.74 -0.18
C GLY A 188 28.04 -13.58 -0.73
N ILE A 189 27.52 -14.51 -1.54
CA ILE A 189 26.09 -14.54 -1.92
C ILE A 189 25.30 -14.92 -0.67
N SER A 190 24.25 -14.15 -0.36
CA SER A 190 23.34 -14.46 0.75
C SER A 190 22.02 -15.06 0.30
N ALA A 191 21.54 -14.72 -0.90
CA ALA A 191 20.28 -15.20 -1.44
C ALA A 191 20.25 -15.12 -2.97
N PHE A 192 19.36 -15.90 -3.57
CA PHE A 192 19.03 -15.82 -4.99
C PHE A 192 17.51 -15.96 -5.21
N PHE A 193 17.05 -15.56 -6.39
CA PHE A 193 15.68 -15.70 -6.87
C PHE A 193 15.69 -16.15 -8.33
N VAL A 194 14.65 -16.89 -8.74
CA VAL A 194 14.47 -17.33 -10.13
C VAL A 194 13.11 -16.82 -10.62
N ASP A 195 13.08 -16.03 -11.69
CA ASP A 195 11.81 -15.53 -12.24
C ASP A 195 11.07 -16.57 -13.09
N SER A 196 9.84 -16.26 -13.49
CA SER A 196 8.99 -17.11 -14.36
C SER A 196 9.62 -17.46 -15.71
N LYS A 197 10.69 -16.77 -16.12
CA LYS A 197 11.45 -17.02 -17.37
C LYS A 197 12.72 -17.83 -17.13
N GLY A 198 12.97 -18.29 -15.90
CA GLY A 198 14.16 -19.05 -15.52
C GLY A 198 15.41 -18.19 -15.32
N SER A 199 15.27 -16.86 -15.28
CA SER A 199 16.39 -15.95 -15.05
C SER A 199 16.76 -15.93 -13.58
N VAL A 200 18.06 -16.05 -13.29
CA VAL A 200 18.57 -16.09 -11.91
C VAL A 200 19.06 -14.71 -11.47
N TYR A 201 18.56 -14.25 -10.33
CA TYR A 201 18.94 -13.02 -9.65
C TYR A 201 19.69 -13.34 -8.36
N ILE A 202 20.83 -12.73 -8.11
CA ILE A 202 21.64 -12.96 -6.90
C ILE A 202 21.86 -11.67 -6.11
N VAL A 203 21.92 -11.79 -4.79
CA VAL A 203 22.31 -10.71 -3.88
C VAL A 203 23.23 -11.22 -2.77
N GLY A 204 24.02 -10.32 -2.21
CA GLY A 204 24.80 -10.62 -1.01
C GLY A 204 25.49 -9.40 -0.42
N PRO A 205 25.95 -9.48 0.84
CA PRO A 205 26.53 -8.36 1.57
C PRO A 205 27.73 -7.70 0.86
N ASN A 206 28.45 -8.45 0.03
CA ASN A 206 29.57 -7.96 -0.77
C ASN A 206 29.20 -7.68 -2.24
N TYR A 207 27.95 -7.98 -2.63
CA TYR A 207 27.41 -7.76 -3.98
C TYR A 207 26.50 -6.54 -4.00
N VAL A 208 27.05 -5.43 -4.45
CA VAL A 208 26.32 -4.22 -4.80
C VAL A 208 25.61 -4.31 -6.15
N SER A 209 25.46 -5.53 -6.70
CA SER A 209 24.86 -5.75 -8.02
C SER A 209 23.92 -6.94 -8.13
N ILE A 210 22.74 -6.71 -8.69
CA ILE A 210 21.85 -7.76 -9.15
C ILE A 210 22.37 -8.21 -10.52
N LYS A 211 22.74 -9.50 -10.63
CA LYS A 211 23.12 -10.10 -11.91
C LYS A 211 21.99 -11.00 -12.40
N LYS A 212 21.70 -10.97 -13.70
CA LYS A 212 20.72 -11.81 -14.37
C LYS A 212 21.42 -12.84 -15.24
N TRP A 213 21.21 -14.12 -15.01
CA TRP A 213 21.65 -15.17 -15.94
C TRP A 213 20.59 -15.39 -17.03
N THR A 214 21.00 -15.41 -18.29
CA THR A 214 20.10 -15.58 -19.46
C THR A 214 20.38 -16.85 -20.27
N GLY A 215 21.11 -17.82 -19.72
CA GLY A 215 21.48 -19.07 -20.41
C GLY A 215 22.97 -19.19 -20.69
N ASP A 216 23.62 -18.10 -21.11
CA ASP A 216 25.02 -18.13 -21.57
C ASP A 216 25.97 -17.26 -20.74
N LYS A 217 25.48 -16.17 -20.14
CA LYS A 217 26.28 -15.24 -19.34
C LYS A 217 25.43 -14.56 -18.28
N PHE A 218 26.10 -13.97 -17.27
CA PHE A 218 25.46 -13.07 -16.32
C PHE A 218 25.58 -11.62 -16.80
N GLU A 219 24.46 -10.93 -16.92
CA GLU A 219 24.40 -9.49 -17.17
C GLU A 219 24.25 -8.74 -15.84
N ARG A 220 25.05 -7.69 -15.65
CA ARG A 220 24.94 -6.82 -14.46
C ARG A 220 23.76 -5.87 -14.65
N LEU A 221 22.69 -6.08 -13.90
CA LEU A 221 21.42 -5.37 -14.06
C LEU A 221 21.39 -4.05 -13.28
N ILE A 222 21.84 -4.08 -12.02
CA ILE A 222 21.84 -2.93 -11.10
C ILE A 222 23.21 -2.84 -10.45
N ARG A 223 23.74 -1.63 -10.25
CA ARG A 223 24.90 -1.37 -9.37
C ARG A 223 24.55 -0.23 -8.42
N ASN A 224 24.26 -0.53 -7.17
CA ASN A 224 24.00 0.49 -6.16
C ASN A 224 24.93 0.26 -4.95
N PRO A 225 25.99 1.09 -4.79
CA PRO A 225 26.92 0.95 -3.67
C PRO A 225 26.30 1.27 -2.31
N MET A 226 25.09 1.85 -2.28
CA MET A 226 24.39 2.25 -1.06
C MET A 226 23.49 1.16 -0.48
N LEU A 227 23.39 -0.02 -1.11
CA LEU A 227 22.63 -1.15 -0.55
C LEU A 227 23.24 -1.61 0.78
N ASN A 228 22.42 -1.67 1.83
CA ASN A 228 22.84 -1.97 3.19
C ASN A 228 22.62 -3.46 3.52
N ARG A 229 23.66 -4.27 3.25
CA ARG A 229 23.67 -5.73 3.50
C ARG A 229 22.42 -6.40 2.92
N PRO A 230 22.26 -6.46 1.58
CA PRO A 230 21.10 -7.11 0.98
C PRO A 230 21.10 -8.60 1.36
N THR A 231 19.98 -9.10 1.85
CA THR A 231 19.82 -10.48 2.36
C THR A 231 18.75 -11.27 1.62
N SER A 232 17.91 -10.63 0.81
CA SER A 232 16.84 -11.29 0.06
C SER A 232 16.49 -10.49 -1.20
N VAL A 233 16.00 -11.18 -2.23
CA VAL A 233 15.60 -10.58 -3.52
C VAL A 233 14.35 -11.28 -4.05
N LEU A 234 13.43 -10.51 -4.63
CA LEU A 234 12.24 -10.98 -5.35
C LEU A 234 12.08 -10.19 -6.64
N VAL A 235 11.53 -10.80 -7.69
CA VAL A 235 11.23 -10.14 -8.97
C VAL A 235 9.79 -10.44 -9.36
N ASP A 236 9.04 -9.39 -9.69
CA ASP A 236 7.66 -9.53 -10.15
C ASP A 236 7.54 -9.74 -11.67
N ASN A 237 6.32 -10.05 -12.13
CA ASN A 237 6.03 -10.30 -13.55
C ASN A 237 6.24 -9.08 -14.47
N GLU A 238 6.36 -7.86 -13.93
CA GLU A 238 6.75 -6.67 -14.70
C GLU A 238 8.27 -6.49 -14.76
N GLY A 239 9.02 -7.23 -13.93
CA GLY A 239 10.46 -7.10 -13.79
C GLY A 239 10.87 -6.05 -12.76
N ASN A 240 9.96 -5.61 -11.87
CA ASN A 240 10.34 -4.81 -10.72
C ASN A 240 11.05 -5.70 -9.69
N ILE A 241 12.09 -5.16 -9.05
CA ILE A 241 12.96 -5.93 -8.16
C ILE A 241 12.86 -5.41 -6.74
N TYR A 242 12.54 -6.29 -5.81
CA TYR A 242 12.44 -5.99 -4.37
C TYR A 242 13.66 -6.57 -3.68
N ILE A 243 14.35 -5.76 -2.89
CA ILE A 243 15.56 -6.14 -2.17
C ILE A 243 15.29 -5.97 -0.69
N GLY A 244 15.36 -7.07 0.06
CA GLY A 244 15.38 -7.05 1.52
C GLY A 244 16.77 -6.66 2.00
N GLU A 245 16.86 -5.55 2.73
CA GLU A 245 18.08 -5.02 3.33
C GLU A 245 17.98 -5.06 4.86
N ARG A 246 19.08 -4.75 5.55
CA ARG A 246 19.12 -4.80 7.03
C ARG A 246 18.04 -3.95 7.70
N ASN A 247 17.73 -2.78 7.16
CA ASN A 247 16.86 -1.77 7.79
C ASN A 247 15.71 -1.31 6.90
N GLN A 248 15.54 -1.87 5.71
CA GLN A 248 14.51 -1.47 4.77
C GLN A 248 14.26 -2.53 3.70
N ILE A 249 13.23 -2.30 2.90
CA ILE A 249 12.99 -3.00 1.65
C ILE A 249 13.02 -1.96 0.55
N THR A 250 13.85 -2.19 -0.46
CA THR A 250 14.02 -1.29 -1.60
C THR A 250 13.39 -1.90 -2.84
N LEU A 251 12.61 -1.09 -3.55
CA LEU A 251 12.07 -1.39 -4.86
C LEU A 251 12.93 -0.71 -5.93
N TRP A 252 13.28 -1.49 -6.95
CA TRP A 252 13.82 -1.03 -8.21
C TRP A 252 12.79 -1.27 -9.31
N PRO A 253 12.07 -0.24 -9.79
CA PRO A 253 11.09 -0.43 -10.84
C PRO A 253 11.73 -0.90 -12.15
N ALA A 254 10.99 -1.69 -12.92
CA ALA A 254 11.39 -2.11 -14.25
C ALA A 254 11.71 -0.88 -15.12
N LYS A 255 12.82 -0.92 -15.85
CA LYS A 255 13.28 0.16 -16.76
C LYS A 255 13.56 1.51 -16.07
N SER A 256 13.69 1.54 -14.74
CA SER A 256 14.10 2.71 -13.96
C SER A 256 15.58 2.65 -13.61
N ASN A 257 16.24 3.82 -13.51
CA ASN A 257 17.57 3.95 -12.93
C ASN A 257 17.53 4.40 -11.45
N GLU A 258 16.34 4.70 -10.94
CA GLU A 258 16.10 5.12 -9.57
C GLU A 258 15.45 4.01 -8.75
N SER A 259 15.76 4.01 -7.45
CA SER A 259 15.25 3.06 -6.46
C SER A 259 14.51 3.78 -5.35
N PHE A 260 13.53 3.12 -4.75
CA PHE A 260 12.67 3.68 -3.70
C PHE A 260 12.63 2.75 -2.50
N THR A 261 12.69 3.30 -1.29
CA THR A 261 12.37 2.54 -0.08
C THR A 261 10.86 2.33 0.00
N VAL A 262 10.40 1.09 -0.03
CA VAL A 262 8.97 0.74 0.04
C VAL A 262 8.51 0.33 1.44
N VAL A 263 9.44 -0.16 2.27
CA VAL A 263 9.21 -0.44 3.70
C VAL A 263 10.43 0.01 4.48
N LYS A 264 10.25 0.81 5.54
CA LYS A 264 11.32 1.10 6.51
C LYS A 264 11.17 0.18 7.72
N ILE A 265 12.26 -0.47 8.10
CA ILE A 265 12.35 -1.33 9.27
C ILE A 265 12.93 -0.49 10.42
N ASN A 266 12.14 0.48 10.88
CA ASN A 266 12.44 1.26 12.08
C ASN A 266 11.88 0.50 13.27
N GLY A 267 12.68 0.24 14.32
CA GLY A 267 12.36 -0.70 15.41
C GLY A 267 11.09 -0.49 16.24
N THR A 268 10.21 0.42 15.84
CA THR A 268 8.78 0.42 16.17
C THR A 268 8.11 -0.86 15.68
N ASN A 269 7.37 -1.53 16.56
CA ASN A 269 6.74 -2.86 16.42
C ASN A 269 7.58 -4.06 16.91
N GLY A 270 8.61 -3.80 17.73
CA GLY A 270 9.40 -4.86 18.36
C GLY A 270 10.27 -5.62 17.36
N ILE A 271 10.64 -4.95 16.26
CA ILE A 271 11.76 -5.34 15.40
C ILE A 271 13.00 -4.73 16.04
N LEU A 272 13.89 -5.56 16.53
CA LEU A 272 15.11 -5.12 17.17
C LEU A 272 16.10 -4.60 16.11
N SER A 273 16.80 -3.50 16.41
CA SER A 273 17.72 -2.79 15.48
C SER A 273 19.18 -3.26 15.58
N ASN A 274 19.45 -4.36 16.29
CA ASN A 274 20.78 -4.92 16.52
C ASN A 274 21.53 -5.38 15.22
N LYS A 275 22.80 -5.78 15.35
CA LYS A 275 23.80 -5.92 14.27
C LYS A 275 23.66 -7.16 13.36
N ASN A 276 22.79 -8.13 13.67
CA ASN A 276 22.82 -9.48 13.06
C ASN A 276 21.50 -9.98 12.40
N TYR A 277 20.52 -9.13 12.11
CA TYR A 277 19.27 -9.58 11.45
C TYR A 277 19.52 -10.11 10.02
N ARG A 278 19.01 -11.31 9.74
CA ARG A 278 18.70 -11.75 8.37
C ARG A 278 17.24 -11.42 8.10
N ASN A 279 17.03 -10.46 7.20
CA ASN A 279 15.70 -10.14 6.69
C ASN A 279 15.44 -10.96 5.44
N MET A 280 14.39 -11.75 5.46
CA MET A 280 13.91 -12.47 4.28
C MET A 280 12.57 -11.89 3.89
N ILE A 281 12.38 -11.69 2.58
CA ILE A 281 11.10 -11.23 2.05
C ILE A 281 10.44 -12.32 1.20
N GLN A 282 9.12 -12.37 1.25
CA GLN A 282 8.24 -13.14 0.35
C GLN A 282 7.12 -12.23 -0.13
N MET A 283 6.46 -12.57 -1.23
CA MET A 283 5.30 -11.85 -1.72
C MET A 283 4.18 -12.83 -2.08
N ASP A 284 2.95 -12.54 -1.67
CA ASP A 284 1.78 -13.31 -2.09
C ASP A 284 1.25 -12.85 -3.46
N ASN A 285 0.32 -13.62 -4.04
CA ASN A 285 -0.27 -13.32 -5.36
C ASN A 285 -1.11 -12.05 -5.41
N ASP A 286 -1.42 -11.45 -4.25
CA ASP A 286 -2.09 -10.15 -4.16
C ASP A 286 -1.09 -8.98 -4.08
N GLY A 287 0.22 -9.27 -4.17
CA GLY A 287 1.28 -8.28 -4.07
C GLY A 287 1.60 -7.86 -2.63
N SER A 288 1.02 -8.50 -1.61
CA SER A 288 1.35 -8.21 -0.21
C SER A 288 2.74 -8.75 0.10
N LEU A 289 3.54 -7.95 0.79
CA LEU A 289 4.90 -8.30 1.14
C LEU A 289 4.94 -8.88 2.55
N TYR A 290 5.69 -9.97 2.72
CA TYR A 290 5.96 -10.57 4.02
C TYR A 290 7.44 -10.39 4.33
N LEU A 291 7.74 -9.95 5.54
CA LEU A 291 9.08 -9.75 6.06
C LEU A 291 9.28 -10.66 7.26
N LEU A 292 10.21 -11.60 7.16
CA LEU A 292 10.76 -12.27 8.33
C LEU A 292 11.82 -11.37 8.96
N SER A 293 11.57 -10.95 10.20
CA SER A 293 12.54 -10.26 11.04
C SER A 293 13.04 -11.21 12.11
N THR A 294 14.33 -11.55 12.05
CA THR A 294 14.90 -12.63 12.84
C THR A 294 15.68 -12.13 14.05
N ASP A 295 15.15 -12.29 15.26
CA ASP A 295 15.90 -12.04 16.49
C ASP A 295 16.80 -13.24 16.82
N GLN A 296 18.09 -13.11 16.55
CA GLN A 296 19.06 -14.20 16.69
C GLN A 296 19.35 -14.58 18.15
N ASP A 297 18.97 -13.74 19.12
CA ASP A 297 19.41 -13.90 20.50
C ASP A 297 18.31 -14.42 21.46
N GLN A 298 17.02 -14.43 21.10
CA GLN A 298 15.92 -14.75 22.05
C GLN A 298 14.72 -15.55 21.50
N PHE A 299 14.81 -16.24 20.36
CA PHE A 299 13.65 -16.94 19.75
C PHE A 299 12.42 -16.04 19.54
N GLY A 300 12.65 -14.74 19.31
CA GLY A 300 11.62 -13.70 19.19
C GLY A 300 11.33 -13.29 17.75
N SER A 301 11.61 -14.15 16.77
CA SER A 301 11.40 -13.82 15.35
C SER A 301 9.92 -13.64 15.04
N LYS A 302 9.64 -12.71 14.13
CA LYS A 302 8.27 -12.37 13.69
C LYS A 302 8.21 -12.30 12.18
N ILE A 303 7.07 -12.70 11.63
CA ILE A 303 6.73 -12.42 10.24
C ILE A 303 5.71 -11.29 10.23
N LEU A 304 6.06 -10.21 9.54
CA LEU A 304 5.20 -9.06 9.32
C LEU A 304 4.63 -9.11 7.90
N LYS A 305 3.32 -8.92 7.76
CA LYS A 305 2.65 -8.73 6.49
C LYS A 305 2.40 -7.24 6.26
N TYR A 306 2.84 -6.74 5.12
CA TYR A 306 2.61 -5.40 4.60
C TYR A 306 1.66 -5.50 3.42
N ARG A 307 0.50 -4.84 3.49
CA ARG A 307 -0.40 -4.83 2.34
C ARG A 307 0.06 -3.87 1.26
N CYS A 308 -0.18 -4.27 0.02
CA CYS A 308 -0.05 -3.44 -1.15
C CYS A 308 -0.90 -2.17 -1.02
N SER A 309 -0.30 -1.02 -1.33
CA SER A 309 -1.05 0.23 -1.47
C SER A 309 -1.77 0.28 -2.83
N ASN A 310 -3.08 0.46 -2.82
CA ASN A 310 -3.91 0.55 -4.04
C ASN A 310 -3.79 1.89 -4.79
N CYS A 311 -2.73 2.66 -4.53
CA CYS A 311 -2.50 3.97 -5.14
C CYS A 311 -1.59 3.93 -6.37
N THR A 312 -1.02 2.76 -6.73
CA THR A 312 -0.02 2.64 -7.81
C THR A 312 -0.51 3.20 -9.15
N SER A 313 -1.72 2.86 -9.60
CA SER A 313 -2.29 3.38 -10.86
C SER A 313 -2.36 4.90 -10.84
N CYS A 314 -2.85 5.46 -9.74
CA CYS A 314 -3.08 6.90 -9.57
C CYS A 314 -1.78 7.71 -9.49
N ILE A 315 -0.69 7.08 -9.04
CA ILE A 315 0.64 7.68 -9.03
C ILE A 315 1.22 7.69 -10.45
N THR A 316 1.02 6.63 -11.23
CA THR A 316 1.62 6.52 -12.58
C THR A 316 0.81 7.22 -13.67
N ASP A 317 -0.46 7.48 -13.43
CA ASP A 317 -1.31 8.20 -14.37
C ASP A 317 -0.83 9.66 -14.49
N ASN A 318 -0.55 10.10 -15.72
CA ASN A 318 -0.24 11.49 -16.03
C ASN A 318 -1.53 12.32 -15.94
N LEU A 319 -1.99 12.59 -14.72
CA LEU A 319 -3.29 13.23 -14.43
C LEU A 319 -3.22 14.75 -14.33
N PHE A 320 -2.04 15.30 -14.03
CA PHE A 320 -1.91 16.70 -13.62
C PHE A 320 -1.32 17.54 -14.74
N LYS A 321 -2.08 18.52 -15.21
CA LYS A 321 -1.60 19.54 -16.13
C LYS A 321 -0.99 20.70 -15.33
N THR A 322 0.17 21.20 -15.74
CA THR A 322 0.71 22.45 -15.18
C THR A 322 -0.19 23.63 -15.57
N TYR A 323 -0.74 24.30 -14.57
CA TYR A 323 -1.57 25.50 -14.68
C TYR A 323 -0.83 26.73 -14.14
N ASN A 324 -1.13 27.90 -14.69
CA ASN A 324 -0.58 29.19 -14.25
C ASN A 324 -1.70 30.05 -13.69
N TYR A 325 -1.63 30.35 -12.39
CA TYR A 325 -2.55 31.26 -11.71
C TYR A 325 -1.79 32.49 -11.22
N SER A 326 -1.94 33.60 -11.95
CA SER A 326 -1.30 34.89 -11.63
C SER A 326 0.21 34.76 -11.37
N GLY A 327 0.92 33.99 -12.20
CA GLY A 327 2.36 33.76 -12.10
C GLY A 327 2.75 32.56 -11.22
N ASN A 328 1.81 31.95 -10.49
CA ASN A 328 2.06 30.75 -9.72
C ASN A 328 1.79 29.50 -10.56
N LEU A 329 2.84 28.73 -10.82
CA LEU A 329 2.74 27.45 -11.50
C LEU A 329 2.45 26.32 -10.51
N GLY A 330 1.59 25.40 -10.91
CA GLY A 330 1.32 24.21 -10.13
C GLY A 330 0.41 23.21 -10.84
N PRO A 331 0.21 22.03 -10.25
CA PRO A 331 -0.61 20.97 -10.81
C PRO A 331 -2.10 21.29 -10.70
N LEU A 332 -2.85 20.94 -11.75
CA LEU A 332 -4.30 20.90 -11.80
C LEU A 332 -4.76 19.60 -12.44
N HIS A 333 -5.60 18.86 -11.72
CA HIS A 333 -6.41 17.78 -12.24
C HIS A 333 -7.88 18.21 -12.20
N VAL A 334 -8.46 18.41 -13.39
CA VAL A 334 -9.91 18.60 -13.53
C VAL A 334 -10.53 17.22 -13.64
N GLY A 335 -11.24 16.82 -12.58
CA GLY A 335 -11.87 15.52 -12.50
C GLY A 335 -13.00 15.33 -13.52
N THR A 336 -13.59 14.14 -13.58
CA THR A 336 -14.73 13.84 -14.47
C THR A 336 -16.01 13.49 -13.72
N LEU A 337 -15.93 13.25 -12.42
CA LEU A 337 -17.08 12.86 -11.58
C LEU A 337 -17.84 14.10 -11.15
N LYS A 338 -18.87 14.43 -11.91
CA LYS A 338 -19.80 15.50 -11.59
C LYS A 338 -20.70 15.11 -10.43
N MET A 339 -21.23 16.13 -9.74
CA MET A 339 -22.18 15.90 -8.65
C MET A 339 -23.45 15.17 -9.08
N SER A 340 -23.89 15.42 -10.32
CA SER A 340 -25.06 14.76 -10.92
C SER A 340 -24.88 13.26 -11.12
N GLN A 341 -23.64 12.78 -11.07
CA GLN A 341 -23.31 11.36 -11.23
C GLN A 341 -23.24 10.63 -9.89
N TYR A 342 -23.40 11.33 -8.76
CA TYR A 342 -23.46 10.67 -7.45
C TYR A 342 -24.72 9.82 -7.35
N THR A 343 -24.56 8.51 -7.15
CA THR A 343 -25.66 7.54 -7.15
C THR A 343 -26.28 7.31 -5.77
N GLY A 344 -25.64 7.73 -4.68
CA GLY A 344 -26.10 7.47 -3.30
C GLY A 344 -27.19 8.40 -2.77
N TRP A 345 -27.81 9.23 -3.63
CA TRP A 345 -28.86 10.18 -3.20
C TRP A 345 -30.12 9.49 -2.66
N SER A 346 -30.50 8.33 -3.22
CA SER A 346 -31.65 7.57 -2.73
C SER A 346 -31.50 7.20 -1.27
N ASP A 347 -30.29 6.80 -0.87
CA ASP A 347 -29.99 6.32 0.47
C ASP A 347 -29.94 7.48 1.45
N LEU A 348 -29.37 8.63 1.04
CA LEU A 348 -29.37 9.86 1.83
C LEU A 348 -30.79 10.36 2.12
N VAL A 349 -31.68 10.33 1.11
CA VAL A 349 -33.08 10.75 1.27
C VAL A 349 -33.87 9.72 2.07
N GLY A 350 -33.73 8.43 1.75
CA GLY A 350 -34.43 7.34 2.45
C GLY A 350 -34.05 7.20 3.91
N SER A 351 -32.82 7.57 4.29
CA SER A 351 -32.34 7.58 5.68
C SER A 351 -32.66 8.87 6.44
N GLY A 352 -33.28 9.86 5.79
CA GLY A 352 -33.61 11.15 6.40
C GLY A 352 -32.39 12.05 6.66
N ILE A 353 -31.22 11.72 6.09
CA ILE A 353 -30.03 12.59 6.17
C ILE A 353 -30.24 13.84 5.31
N ALA A 354 -30.91 13.69 4.17
CA ALA A 354 -31.28 14.78 3.27
C ALA A 354 -32.76 14.74 2.90
N THR A 355 -33.29 15.89 2.51
CA THR A 355 -34.60 16.04 1.85
C THR A 355 -34.43 16.10 0.33
N ASN A 356 -35.53 15.89 -0.42
CA ASN A 356 -35.53 16.08 -1.87
C ASN A 356 -35.18 17.54 -2.26
N ASN A 357 -35.63 18.53 -1.48
CA ASN A 357 -35.30 19.93 -1.73
C ASN A 357 -33.80 20.20 -1.52
N GLU A 358 -33.19 19.68 -0.45
CA GLU A 358 -31.75 19.83 -0.22
C GLU A 358 -30.94 19.17 -1.33
N LYS A 359 -31.37 18.01 -1.82
CA LYS A 359 -30.76 17.37 -3.00
C LYS A 359 -30.80 18.31 -4.21
N GLU A 360 -31.95 18.88 -4.54
CA GLU A 360 -32.08 19.79 -5.69
C GLU A 360 -31.22 21.05 -5.54
N ILE A 361 -31.18 21.64 -4.34
CA ILE A 361 -30.34 22.81 -4.03
C ILE A 361 -28.86 22.48 -4.21
N ILE A 362 -28.39 21.40 -3.59
CA ILE A 362 -26.98 20.99 -3.66
C ILE A 362 -26.60 20.68 -5.11
N MET A 363 -27.49 20.00 -5.85
CA MET A 363 -27.29 19.69 -7.26
C MET A 363 -27.14 20.94 -8.13
N ALA A 364 -27.88 22.00 -7.84
CA ALA A 364 -27.79 23.28 -8.55
C ALA A 364 -26.48 24.03 -8.24
N VAL A 365 -26.12 24.14 -6.95
CA VAL A 365 -24.90 24.86 -6.54
C VAL A 365 -23.64 24.12 -6.96
N ALA A 366 -23.61 22.80 -6.78
CA ALA A 366 -22.42 21.99 -7.02
C ALA A 366 -21.92 22.01 -8.48
N GLN A 367 -22.77 22.38 -9.45
CA GLN A 367 -22.35 22.52 -10.84
C GLN A 367 -21.24 23.57 -11.03
N ASN A 368 -21.17 24.57 -10.14
CA ASN A 368 -20.16 25.62 -10.16
C ASN A 368 -18.99 25.35 -9.18
N GLU A 369 -19.12 24.38 -8.28
CA GLU A 369 -18.20 24.15 -7.15
C GLU A 369 -17.15 23.06 -7.39
N GLY A 370 -16.98 22.65 -8.65
CA GLY A 370 -16.00 21.66 -9.09
C GLY A 370 -16.46 20.21 -9.00
N ASN A 371 -15.73 19.33 -9.70
CA ASN A 371 -16.01 17.89 -9.71
C ASN A 371 -15.52 17.22 -8.42
N LEU A 372 -16.17 16.11 -8.04
CA LEU A 372 -15.88 15.35 -6.82
C LEU A 372 -14.46 14.82 -6.72
N ASP A 373 -13.79 14.69 -7.87
CA ASP A 373 -12.47 14.13 -8.04
C ASP A 373 -11.42 15.14 -8.50
N SER A 374 -11.76 16.44 -8.53
CA SER A 374 -10.80 17.50 -8.86
C SER A 374 -9.77 17.71 -7.75
N VAL A 375 -8.52 17.96 -8.14
CA VAL A 375 -7.42 18.28 -7.22
C VAL A 375 -6.51 19.33 -7.84
N GLN A 376 -6.11 20.35 -7.07
CA GLN A 376 -5.18 21.37 -7.51
C GLN A 376 -4.19 21.78 -6.42
N ALA A 377 -3.03 22.30 -6.82
CA ALA A 377 -2.04 22.87 -5.90
C ALA A 377 -1.25 24.03 -6.52
N TYR A 378 -1.93 25.05 -7.07
CA TYR A 378 -1.27 26.21 -7.69
C TYR A 378 -1.57 27.56 -6.99
N ASP A 379 -2.57 27.64 -6.11
CA ASP A 379 -3.10 28.89 -5.53
C ASP A 379 -2.46 29.29 -4.18
N SER A 380 -3.18 30.03 -3.32
CA SER A 380 -2.72 30.43 -1.98
C SER A 380 -2.59 29.25 -1.02
N GLU A 381 -3.26 28.13 -1.29
CA GLU A 381 -3.33 26.98 -0.40
C GLU A 381 -2.24 25.95 -0.69
N VAL A 382 -2.12 24.94 0.18
CA VAL A 382 -1.19 23.81 -0.02
C VAL A 382 -1.72 22.92 -1.13
N LEU A 383 -2.98 22.50 -1.02
CA LEU A 383 -3.77 21.87 -2.07
C LEU A 383 -5.26 22.12 -1.83
N THR A 384 -6.04 21.94 -2.87
CA THR A 384 -7.50 22.03 -2.86
C THR A 384 -8.06 20.78 -3.54
N ALA A 385 -9.05 20.13 -2.94
CA ALA A 385 -9.54 18.83 -3.40
C ALA A 385 -11.06 18.64 -3.21
N GLY A 386 -11.65 17.91 -4.16
CA GLY A 386 -13.06 17.56 -4.16
C GLY A 386 -14.00 18.70 -4.54
N ALA A 387 -15.29 18.40 -4.48
CA ALA A 387 -16.35 19.40 -4.66
C ALA A 387 -16.38 20.36 -3.44
N MET A 388 -16.82 21.62 -3.65
CA MET A 388 -16.65 22.76 -2.72
C MET A 388 -15.21 23.24 -2.53
N GLN A 389 -14.26 22.71 -3.32
CA GLN A 389 -12.88 23.20 -3.32
C GLN A 389 -12.29 23.30 -1.92
N LYS A 390 -12.47 22.23 -1.12
CA LYS A 390 -11.97 22.21 0.25
C LYS A 390 -10.44 22.23 0.27
N THR A 391 -9.89 22.99 1.21
CA THR A 391 -8.48 23.36 1.21
C THR A 391 -7.67 22.64 2.28
N VAL A 392 -6.39 22.39 1.99
CA VAL A 392 -5.32 22.16 2.97
C VAL A 392 -4.54 23.45 3.08
N LYS A 393 -4.43 24.02 4.29
CA LYS A 393 -3.80 25.34 4.46
C LYS A 393 -2.41 25.23 5.07
N THR A 394 -1.60 26.26 4.84
CA THR A 394 -0.19 26.30 5.28
C THR A 394 -0.02 26.37 6.80
N SER A 395 -0.91 27.06 7.51
CA SER A 395 -0.79 27.33 8.96
C SER A 395 -1.99 26.85 9.77
N LYS A 396 -3.20 27.31 9.45
CA LYS A 396 -4.45 26.90 10.13
C LYS A 396 -5.01 25.60 9.54
N VAL A 397 -5.89 24.90 10.24
CA VAL A 397 -6.57 23.71 9.70
C VAL A 397 -7.51 24.14 8.56
N GLY A 398 -7.37 23.52 7.41
CA GLY A 398 -8.25 23.69 6.25
C GLY A 398 -9.45 22.73 6.27
N GLU A 399 -10.47 23.03 5.47
CA GLU A 399 -11.70 22.23 5.41
C GLU A 399 -11.45 20.80 4.89
N PHE A 400 -10.47 20.61 4.00
CA PHE A 400 -10.14 19.28 3.50
C PHE A 400 -9.42 18.46 4.56
N GLU A 401 -8.55 19.08 5.36
CA GLU A 401 -7.88 18.41 6.47
C GLU A 401 -8.90 17.94 7.52
N GLN A 402 -9.89 18.78 7.83
CA GLN A 402 -11.01 18.42 8.70
C GLN A 402 -11.84 17.25 8.13
N GLN A 403 -12.14 17.28 6.83
CA GLN A 403 -12.91 16.25 6.14
C GLN A 403 -12.19 14.89 6.17
N VAL A 404 -10.89 14.87 5.87
CA VAL A 404 -10.07 13.65 5.92
C VAL A 404 -9.95 13.13 7.36
N PHE A 405 -9.85 14.02 8.35
CA PHE A 405 -9.86 13.62 9.76
C PHE A 405 -11.17 12.93 10.16
N GLU A 406 -12.32 13.48 9.80
CA GLU A 406 -13.63 12.88 10.07
C GLU A 406 -13.78 11.56 9.29
N PHE A 407 -13.35 11.53 8.03
CA PHE A 407 -13.34 10.30 7.23
C PHE A 407 -12.49 9.19 7.86
N LYS A 408 -11.35 9.53 8.47
CA LYS A 408 -10.52 8.57 9.22
C LYS A 408 -11.27 7.96 10.41
N GLN A 409 -12.08 8.76 11.12
CA GLN A 409 -12.86 8.25 12.25
C GLN A 409 -14.00 7.35 11.77
N GLU A 410 -14.69 7.75 10.69
CA GLU A 410 -15.83 7.03 10.14
C GLU A 410 -15.43 5.76 9.37
N ASN A 411 -14.29 5.80 8.67
CA ASN A 411 -13.83 4.76 7.74
C ASN A 411 -12.33 4.44 7.93
N PRO A 412 -11.89 4.01 9.12
CA PRO A 412 -10.47 3.87 9.46
C PRO A 412 -9.72 2.92 8.53
N ARG A 413 -10.37 1.84 8.08
CA ARG A 413 -9.80 0.88 7.14
C ARG A 413 -9.53 1.52 5.78
N ILE A 414 -10.52 2.19 5.20
CA ILE A 414 -10.40 2.80 3.88
C ILE A 414 -9.44 3.98 3.92
N TYR A 415 -9.47 4.76 5.00
CA TYR A 415 -8.48 5.80 5.24
C TYR A 415 -7.05 5.23 5.21
N SER A 416 -6.81 4.13 5.92
CA SER A 416 -5.50 3.50 5.94
C SER A 416 -5.10 3.07 4.51
N GLU A 417 -5.98 2.34 3.81
CA GLU A 417 -5.76 1.80 2.45
C GLU A 417 -5.59 2.87 1.34
N ARG A 418 -6.15 4.07 1.52
CA ARG A 418 -6.23 5.10 0.46
C ARG A 418 -5.43 6.37 0.74
N PHE A 419 -5.11 6.66 2.01
CA PHE A 419 -4.29 7.80 2.40
C PHE A 419 -2.98 7.32 3.04
N GLU A 420 -3.05 6.57 4.14
CA GLU A 420 -1.90 6.24 4.98
C GLU A 420 -0.86 5.39 4.25
N THR A 421 -1.30 4.30 3.59
CA THR A 421 -0.42 3.46 2.74
C THR A 421 0.11 4.18 1.51
N CYS A 422 -0.44 5.35 1.19
CA CYS A 422 -0.05 6.18 0.07
C CYS A 422 0.79 7.38 0.52
N GLY A 423 1.21 7.41 1.79
CA GLY A 423 2.10 8.42 2.35
C GLY A 423 1.38 9.63 2.95
N TRP A 424 0.05 9.67 2.96
CA TRP A 424 -0.75 10.74 3.56
C TRP A 424 -1.20 10.40 4.97
N GLU A 425 -0.91 11.29 5.91
CA GLU A 425 -1.35 11.17 7.30
C GLU A 425 -2.17 12.39 7.70
N VAL A 426 -3.20 12.19 8.54
CA VAL A 426 -3.89 13.25 9.27
C VAL A 426 -3.74 12.99 10.76
N SER A 427 -3.14 13.96 11.44
CA SER A 427 -2.84 13.93 12.87
C SER A 427 -4.08 14.23 13.73
N SER A 428 -3.94 14.06 15.04
CA SER A 428 -4.99 14.38 16.03
C SER A 428 -5.38 15.87 16.06
N ASN A 429 -4.44 16.79 15.74
CA ASN A 429 -4.72 18.21 15.54
C ASN A 429 -5.25 18.53 14.12
N LYS A 430 -5.69 17.50 13.38
CA LYS A 430 -6.32 17.61 12.06
C LYS A 430 -5.41 18.21 11.00
N LYS A 431 -4.10 18.02 11.14
CA LYS A 431 -3.12 18.47 10.15
C LYS A 431 -2.74 17.35 9.22
N MET A 432 -2.80 17.63 7.92
CA MET A 432 -2.35 16.69 6.91
C MET A 432 -0.85 16.81 6.67
N SER A 433 -0.22 15.67 6.43
CA SER A 433 1.17 15.59 6.00
C SER A 433 1.33 14.53 4.92
N PHE A 434 2.30 14.75 4.03
CA PHE A 434 2.74 13.73 3.08
C PHE A 434 4.19 13.35 3.38
N ARG A 435 4.42 12.10 3.82
CA ARG A 435 5.74 11.60 4.24
C ARG A 435 6.45 12.56 5.19
N GLY A 436 5.72 13.05 6.20
CA GLY A 436 6.18 13.99 7.22
C GLY A 436 6.22 15.46 6.81
N LYS A 437 6.02 15.81 5.52
CA LYS A 437 5.99 17.20 5.06
C LYS A 437 4.63 17.83 5.33
N THR A 438 4.62 19.04 5.87
CA THR A 438 3.40 19.83 6.08
C THR A 438 3.62 21.31 5.74
N GLY A 439 2.57 22.11 5.78
CA GLY A 439 2.63 23.56 5.61
C GLY A 439 3.33 24.01 4.33
N LEU A 440 4.28 24.94 4.46
CA LEU A 440 5.00 25.51 3.32
C LEU A 440 5.96 24.52 2.65
N GLU A 441 6.52 23.58 3.42
CA GLU A 441 7.38 22.53 2.87
C GLU A 441 6.58 21.62 1.94
N LEU A 442 5.41 21.17 2.41
CA LEU A 442 4.49 20.37 1.60
C LEU A 442 4.06 21.14 0.35
N LYS A 443 3.67 22.42 0.49
CA LYS A 443 3.26 23.26 -0.63
C LYS A 443 4.33 23.33 -1.73
N ARG A 444 5.61 23.51 -1.37
CA ARG A 444 6.72 23.53 -2.33
C ARG A 444 6.91 22.15 -2.97
N TYR A 445 6.83 21.08 -2.18
CA TYR A 445 6.97 19.72 -2.66
C TYR A 445 5.91 19.35 -3.70
N LEU A 446 4.63 19.70 -3.47
CA LEU A 446 3.53 19.40 -4.39
C LEU A 446 3.66 20.09 -5.76
N ARG A 447 4.40 21.20 -5.84
CA ARG A 447 4.60 21.98 -7.07
C ARG A 447 5.88 21.62 -7.82
N ALA A 448 6.76 20.84 -7.21
CA ALA A 448 8.01 20.45 -7.85
C ALA A 448 7.74 19.67 -9.15
N GLY A 449 8.40 20.05 -10.24
CA GLY A 449 8.24 19.44 -11.57
C GLY A 449 7.09 20.00 -12.43
N PHE A 450 6.31 20.96 -11.92
CA PHE A 450 5.24 21.66 -12.64
C PHE A 450 5.69 23.07 -13.08
N ASP A 451 6.75 23.12 -13.88
CA ASP A 451 7.48 24.34 -14.30
C ASP A 451 7.11 24.84 -15.70
N LYS A 452 6.47 24.00 -16.52
CA LYS A 452 6.07 24.34 -17.88
C LYS A 452 4.56 24.18 -18.09
N VAL A 453 3.87 25.29 -18.34
CA VAL A 453 2.42 25.33 -18.60
C VAL A 453 2.03 24.32 -19.68
N GLY A 454 0.94 23.58 -19.43
CA GLY A 454 0.40 22.60 -20.37
C GLY A 454 1.08 21.24 -20.37
N LYS A 455 2.26 21.09 -19.76
CA LYS A 455 2.89 19.78 -19.55
C LYS A 455 2.01 18.95 -18.60
N VAL A 456 1.81 17.68 -18.95
CA VAL A 456 1.07 16.73 -18.13
C VAL A 456 2.07 15.79 -17.46
N ASN A 457 2.00 15.68 -16.14
CA ASN A 457 2.87 14.85 -15.33
C ASN A 457 2.04 13.98 -14.36
N SER A 458 2.66 12.92 -13.88
CA SER A 458 2.26 12.20 -12.68
C SER A 458 2.59 13.00 -11.41
N SER A 459 1.93 12.66 -10.30
CA SER A 459 2.26 13.20 -8.98
C SER A 459 2.12 12.10 -7.92
N GLU A 460 3.24 11.76 -7.28
CA GLU A 460 3.26 10.76 -6.21
C GLU A 460 2.40 11.16 -5.01
N ALA A 461 2.28 12.47 -4.75
CA ALA A 461 1.48 12.98 -3.63
C ALA A 461 0.02 13.26 -4.02
N LEU A 462 -0.25 13.87 -5.17
CA LEU A 462 -1.62 14.27 -5.52
C LEU A 462 -2.44 13.14 -6.16
N GLY A 463 -1.78 12.19 -6.85
CA GLY A 463 -2.43 11.01 -7.43
C GLY A 463 -3.22 10.20 -6.40
N PRO A 464 -2.64 9.86 -5.23
CA PRO A 464 -3.36 9.22 -4.13
C PRO A 464 -4.60 9.99 -3.66
N ILE A 465 -4.54 11.33 -3.58
CA ILE A 465 -5.71 12.14 -3.19
C ILE A 465 -6.86 11.94 -4.18
N VAL A 466 -6.58 12.03 -5.49
CA VAL A 466 -7.59 11.80 -6.54
C VAL A 466 -8.25 10.44 -6.37
N CYS A 467 -7.49 9.38 -6.09
CA CYS A 467 -8.05 8.05 -5.92
C CYS A 467 -8.80 7.85 -4.61
N ALA A 468 -8.37 8.49 -3.53
CA ALA A 468 -9.07 8.43 -2.27
C ALA A 468 -10.45 9.11 -2.36
N ILE A 469 -10.52 10.32 -2.93
CA ILE A 469 -11.76 11.09 -3.01
C ILE A 469 -12.78 10.51 -4.00
N LYS A 470 -12.33 9.67 -4.95
CA LYS A 470 -13.18 8.91 -5.88
C LYS A 470 -13.90 7.73 -5.23
N THR A 471 -13.48 7.28 -4.05
CA THR A 471 -14.14 6.14 -3.39
C THR A 471 -15.60 6.47 -3.06
N PRO A 472 -16.55 5.52 -3.20
CA PRO A 472 -17.95 5.76 -2.84
C PRO A 472 -18.14 6.32 -1.43
N GLU A 473 -17.32 5.87 -0.48
CA GLU A 473 -17.36 6.28 0.91
C GLU A 473 -16.89 7.73 1.10
N PHE A 474 -15.84 8.15 0.37
CA PHE A 474 -15.40 9.53 0.42
C PHE A 474 -16.35 10.45 -0.35
N GLN A 475 -16.95 10.01 -1.46
CA GLN A 475 -18.02 10.75 -2.14
C GLN A 475 -19.23 10.97 -1.21
N LEU A 476 -19.65 9.93 -0.48
CA LEU A 476 -20.69 10.05 0.56
C LEU A 476 -20.31 11.08 1.63
N LYS A 477 -19.05 11.08 2.08
CA LYS A 477 -18.56 12.09 3.03
C LYS A 477 -18.65 13.50 2.47
N GLN A 478 -18.27 13.70 1.21
CA GLN A 478 -18.44 15.00 0.53
C GLN A 478 -19.92 15.42 0.51
N MET A 479 -20.87 14.48 0.33
CA MET A 479 -22.32 14.79 0.29
C MET A 479 -22.85 15.19 1.64
N LYS A 480 -22.50 14.43 2.69
CA LYS A 480 -22.87 14.78 4.06
C LYS A 480 -22.36 16.17 4.43
N ASP A 481 -21.18 16.56 3.96
CA ASP A 481 -20.64 17.89 4.24
C ASP A 481 -21.41 19.00 3.50
N PHE A 482 -21.88 18.76 2.27
CA PHE A 482 -22.73 19.73 1.54
C PHE A 482 -24.07 19.92 2.27
N ILE A 483 -24.71 18.81 2.65
CA ILE A 483 -25.99 18.80 3.36
C ILE A 483 -25.84 19.56 4.69
N LYS A 484 -24.81 19.21 5.47
CA LYS A 484 -24.52 19.90 6.73
C LYS A 484 -24.31 21.40 6.52
N ARG A 485 -23.54 21.79 5.50
CA ARG A 485 -23.27 23.21 5.20
C ARG A 485 -24.56 23.94 4.82
N LEU A 486 -25.42 23.35 3.99
CA LEU A 486 -26.72 23.93 3.65
C LEU A 486 -27.58 24.12 4.90
N GLN A 487 -27.69 23.09 5.75
CA GLN A 487 -28.45 23.17 6.99
C GLN A 487 -27.91 24.27 7.91
N GLU A 488 -26.59 24.42 8.05
CA GLU A 488 -25.97 25.49 8.82
C GLU A 488 -26.28 26.88 8.25
N VAL A 489 -26.18 27.05 6.92
CA VAL A 489 -26.51 28.31 6.22
C VAL A 489 -27.95 28.71 6.48
N LEU A 490 -28.87 27.75 6.36
CA LEU A 490 -30.30 27.99 6.56
C LEU A 490 -30.64 28.45 7.99
N GLN A 491 -29.80 28.15 8.99
CA GLN A 491 -29.95 28.62 10.37
C GLN A 491 -29.30 29.98 10.65
N ILE A 492 -28.56 30.57 9.71
CA ILE A 492 -27.94 31.89 9.91
C ILE A 492 -29.03 32.94 10.11
N ILE A 493 -28.87 33.81 11.10
CA ILE A 493 -29.70 35.00 11.30
C ILE A 493 -28.99 36.21 10.68
N PRO A 494 -29.58 36.88 9.66
CA PRO A 494 -28.98 38.06 9.04
C PRO A 494 -28.76 39.21 10.02
N ASN A 495 -27.73 40.03 9.78
CA ASN A 495 -27.40 41.16 10.66
C ASN A 495 -28.56 42.16 10.76
N GLY A 496 -29.00 42.46 11.98
CA GLY A 496 -30.11 43.39 12.26
C GLY A 496 -31.50 42.75 12.23
N PHE A 497 -31.59 41.42 12.07
CA PHE A 497 -32.86 40.68 12.01
C PHE A 497 -32.92 39.59 13.08
N ASN A 498 -34.13 39.05 13.29
CA ASN A 498 -34.42 38.06 14.34
C ASN A 498 -34.83 36.68 13.78
N TYR A 499 -34.86 36.53 12.46
CA TYR A 499 -35.31 35.31 11.78
C TYR A 499 -34.21 34.75 10.90
N THR A 500 -34.23 33.44 10.68
CA THR A 500 -33.18 32.74 9.96
C THR A 500 -33.30 32.94 8.45
N ILE A 501 -32.23 32.62 7.71
CA ILE A 501 -32.28 32.54 6.25
C ILE A 501 -33.42 31.61 5.81
N SER A 502 -33.63 30.48 6.49
CA SER A 502 -34.74 29.58 6.16
C SER A 502 -36.14 30.17 6.38
N ASP A 503 -36.27 31.21 7.20
CA ASP A 503 -37.54 31.93 7.39
C ASP A 503 -37.80 32.92 6.24
N TYR A 504 -36.74 33.55 5.72
CA TYR A 504 -36.81 34.52 4.62
C TYR A 504 -36.81 33.84 3.24
N PHE A 505 -35.94 32.85 3.02
CA PHE A 505 -35.75 32.12 1.77
C PHE A 505 -36.39 30.73 1.84
N LYS A 506 -37.60 30.59 1.30
CA LYS A 506 -38.30 29.30 1.19
C LYS A 506 -38.12 28.66 -0.18
N SER A 507 -37.78 29.43 -1.20
CA SER A 507 -37.56 28.91 -2.55
C SER A 507 -36.23 28.16 -2.66
N LEU A 508 -36.16 27.17 -3.55
CA LEU A 508 -34.92 26.47 -3.86
C LEU A 508 -33.84 27.45 -4.34
N LEU A 509 -34.23 28.44 -5.14
CA LEU A 509 -33.32 29.47 -5.65
C LEU A 509 -32.70 30.27 -4.50
N GLY A 510 -33.50 30.82 -3.58
CA GLY A 510 -32.97 31.64 -2.49
C GLY A 510 -32.05 30.87 -1.54
N GLN A 511 -32.40 29.61 -1.26
CA GLN A 511 -31.55 28.72 -0.46
C GLN A 511 -30.25 28.36 -1.20
N ALA A 512 -30.32 28.10 -2.50
CA ALA A 512 -29.14 27.85 -3.35
C ALA A 512 -28.22 29.07 -3.42
N THR A 513 -28.74 30.28 -3.60
CA THR A 513 -27.94 31.51 -3.62
C THR A 513 -27.23 31.75 -2.29
N ALA A 514 -27.90 31.51 -1.16
CA ALA A 514 -27.27 31.63 0.14
C ALA A 514 -26.16 30.57 0.34
N LEU A 515 -26.39 29.34 -0.12
CA LEU A 515 -25.38 28.27 -0.06
C LEU A 515 -24.18 28.57 -0.97
N ASP A 516 -24.41 29.00 -2.21
CA ASP A 516 -23.37 29.35 -3.19
C ASP A 516 -22.44 30.44 -2.64
N GLN A 517 -23.02 31.53 -2.10
CA GLN A 517 -22.21 32.54 -1.45
C GLN A 517 -21.49 31.99 -0.22
N HIS A 518 -22.13 31.11 0.57
CA HIS A 518 -21.45 30.51 1.72
C HIS A 518 -20.27 29.64 1.30
N VAL A 519 -20.33 28.91 0.18
CA VAL A 519 -19.20 28.11 -0.34
C VAL A 519 -18.03 29.04 -0.67
N ASN A 520 -18.29 30.11 -1.41
CA ASN A 520 -17.26 31.02 -1.89
C ASN A 520 -16.74 31.99 -0.81
N ARG A 521 -17.63 32.47 0.07
CA ARG A 521 -17.38 33.52 1.08
C ARG A 521 -18.21 33.28 2.35
N PRO A 522 -17.88 32.28 3.17
CA PRO A 522 -18.69 31.86 4.31
C PRO A 522 -19.11 32.99 5.27
N GLY A 523 -18.19 33.91 5.55
CA GLY A 523 -18.41 35.00 6.50
C GLY A 523 -19.32 36.14 6.01
N TYR A 524 -19.71 36.14 4.74
CA TYR A 524 -20.41 37.28 4.12
C TYR A 524 -21.93 37.12 4.09
N VAL A 525 -22.44 35.88 4.07
CA VAL A 525 -23.89 35.59 3.97
C VAL A 525 -24.71 36.34 5.02
N ARG A 526 -24.29 36.29 6.29
CA ARG A 526 -24.96 37.00 7.39
C ARG A 526 -25.07 38.51 7.14
N TYR A 527 -24.01 39.11 6.61
CA TYR A 527 -23.92 40.55 6.41
C TYR A 527 -24.67 40.99 5.16
N ASP A 528 -24.45 40.30 4.03
CA ASP A 528 -25.02 40.67 2.74
C ASP A 528 -26.54 40.45 2.71
N VAL A 529 -27.04 39.33 3.24
CA VAL A 529 -28.49 39.13 3.38
C VAL A 529 -29.09 40.23 4.28
N GLY A 530 -28.41 40.60 5.37
CA GLY A 530 -28.88 41.66 6.27
C GLY A 530 -28.93 43.02 5.57
N LYS A 531 -27.94 43.35 4.75
CA LYS A 531 -27.90 44.58 3.96
C LYS A 531 -29.07 44.64 2.98
N VAL A 532 -29.33 43.55 2.26
CA VAL A 532 -30.42 43.48 1.29
C VAL A 532 -31.79 43.55 1.96
N LEU A 533 -31.98 42.85 3.08
CA LEU A 533 -33.23 42.95 3.85
C LEU A 533 -33.48 44.40 4.32
N ASN A 534 -32.44 45.13 4.74
CA ASN A 534 -32.58 46.55 5.08
C ASN A 534 -33.05 47.38 3.87
N HIS A 535 -32.48 47.17 2.69
CA HIS A 535 -32.95 47.85 1.47
C HIS A 535 -34.42 47.51 1.17
N PHE A 536 -34.79 46.24 1.25
CA PHE A 536 -36.15 45.77 1.03
C PHE A 536 -37.15 46.47 1.97
N TYR A 537 -36.86 46.53 3.27
CA TYR A 537 -37.76 47.18 4.24
C TYR A 537 -37.79 48.71 4.14
N VAL A 538 -36.73 49.35 3.64
CA VAL A 538 -36.76 50.79 3.31
C VAL A 538 -37.72 51.07 2.15
N ARG A 539 -37.72 50.22 1.12
CA ARG A 539 -38.66 50.32 -0.02
C ARG A 539 -40.09 49.90 0.37
N ASN A 540 -40.23 49.00 1.36
CA ASN A 540 -41.49 48.39 1.76
C ASN A 540 -41.82 48.60 3.26
N PRO A 541 -42.03 49.85 3.73
CA PRO A 541 -42.11 50.16 5.16
C PRO A 541 -43.32 49.59 5.90
N ARG A 542 -44.35 49.12 5.16
CA ARG A 542 -45.57 48.52 5.73
C ARG A 542 -45.51 46.99 5.83
N VAL A 543 -44.48 46.35 5.25
CA VAL A 543 -44.34 44.89 5.27
C VAL A 543 -43.95 44.42 6.68
N SER A 544 -44.56 43.33 7.14
CA SER A 544 -44.21 42.71 8.42
C SER A 544 -42.73 42.34 8.46
N LYS A 545 -42.02 42.77 9.52
CA LYS A 545 -40.64 42.34 9.80
C LYS A 545 -40.52 40.89 10.24
N ASN A 546 -41.63 40.27 10.63
CA ASN A 546 -41.72 38.82 10.82
C ASN A 546 -42.09 38.17 9.48
N PRO A 547 -41.16 37.48 8.80
CA PRO A 547 -41.44 36.83 7.52
C PRO A 547 -42.41 35.65 7.65
N ARG A 548 -42.66 35.13 8.85
CA ARG A 548 -43.67 34.09 9.09
C ARG A 548 -45.11 34.60 8.95
N ASN A 549 -45.30 35.92 8.99
CA ASN A 549 -46.60 36.55 8.75
C ASN A 549 -46.89 36.83 7.27
N TRP A 550 -45.93 36.55 6.38
CA TRP A 550 -46.14 36.72 4.93
C TRP A 550 -47.01 35.59 4.39
N THR A 551 -48.07 35.95 3.66
CA THR A 551 -48.85 35.00 2.86
C THR A 551 -47.97 34.40 1.74
N ASP A 552 -48.40 33.29 1.14
CA ASP A 552 -47.62 32.64 0.07
C ASP A 552 -47.40 33.56 -1.15
N GLN A 553 -48.42 34.36 -1.52
CA GLN A 553 -48.31 35.33 -2.61
C GLN A 553 -47.33 36.47 -2.28
N GLN A 554 -47.40 36.98 -1.05
CA GLN A 554 -46.46 38.00 -0.55
C GLN A 554 -45.04 37.45 -0.55
N ARG A 555 -44.84 36.24 -0.02
CA ARG A 555 -43.54 35.58 0.03
C ARG A 555 -42.93 35.42 -1.36
N SER A 556 -43.68 34.91 -2.34
CA SER A 556 -43.20 34.77 -3.72
C SER A 556 -42.73 36.10 -4.32
N THR A 557 -43.44 37.19 -4.03
CA THR A 557 -43.06 38.53 -4.51
C THR A 557 -41.85 39.09 -3.77
N TYR A 558 -41.87 39.04 -2.44
CA TYR A 558 -40.85 39.65 -1.60
C TYR A 558 -39.51 38.93 -1.68
N GLU A 559 -39.53 37.58 -1.66
CA GLU A 559 -38.32 36.79 -1.80
C GLU A 559 -37.63 37.06 -3.14
N ARG A 560 -38.39 37.19 -4.24
CA ARG A 560 -37.86 37.56 -5.55
C ARG A 560 -37.20 38.94 -5.54
N GLU A 561 -37.86 39.97 -4.99
CA GLU A 561 -37.29 41.32 -4.88
C GLU A 561 -36.00 41.33 -4.04
N ILE A 562 -35.98 40.55 -2.95
CA ILE A 562 -34.79 40.39 -2.11
C ILE A 562 -33.67 39.71 -2.90
N LEU A 563 -33.96 38.64 -3.66
CA LEU A 563 -32.94 37.92 -4.43
C LEU A 563 -32.35 38.76 -5.58
N GLU A 564 -33.17 39.55 -6.27
CA GLU A 564 -32.73 40.50 -7.30
C GLU A 564 -31.70 41.51 -6.73
N ASP A 565 -31.93 42.02 -5.51
CA ASP A 565 -30.99 42.95 -4.85
C ASP A 565 -29.79 42.23 -4.19
N TYR A 566 -29.91 40.93 -3.90
CA TYR A 566 -28.83 40.09 -3.38
C TYR A 566 -27.81 39.66 -4.44
N GLY A 567 -28.17 39.78 -5.72
CA GLY A 567 -27.26 39.56 -6.86
C GLY A 567 -27.59 38.32 -7.69
N VAL A 568 -28.88 37.98 -7.80
CA VAL A 568 -29.40 36.92 -8.69
C VAL A 568 -30.04 37.51 -9.93
#